data_AF-A0A7J7XXI6-F1
#
_entry.id   AF-A0A7J7XXI6-F1
#
_cell.length_a   1.000
_cell.length_b   1.000
_cell.length_c   1.000
_cell.angle_alpha   90.00
_cell.angle_beta   90.00
_cell.angle_gamma   90.00
#
_symmetry.space_group_name_H-M   'P 1'
#
loop_
_entity.id
_entity.type
_entity.pdbx_description
1 polymer ?
#
loop_
_entity_poly.entity_id
_entity_poly.type
_entity_poly.pdbx_seq_one_letter_code
_entity_poly.pdbx_strand_id
1 'polypeptide(L)'
;MAGTTTSLISVAVTKIIAKVLEDNKLPGAICSLTCGGADIGTAMAKDERVNLLSFTGSTQVGKQVALMVQERFGRSLLELGGNNAIIAFEDADLSLVVPSALFAAVGTAGQRCTTARRLFLHESIHDEVVNRLKKAYAQIRVGNPWDSNVLYGPLHTKQAVNMFLGAVEAAKKEGGTVVYGGKVMDRPGNYVEPTIVTGLAHNASIAHTETFAPILYVFKFKNEDEVFAWNNEVKQGLSSSIFTKDLGRIFRWLGPKGSDCGIVNVNIPTSGAEIGGAFGGEKHTGGGRESGSDAWKQYMRRSTCTINYSKDLPLAQGIKFQ
;
A
#
# COMPACT_ATOMS: atom_id res chain seq x y z
N MET A 1 -7.40 11.15 -14.09
CA MET A 1 -7.31 12.38 -13.27
C MET A 1 -6.12 12.24 -12.34
N ALA A 2 -5.36 13.31 -12.13
CA ALA A 2 -4.16 13.29 -11.29
C ALA A 2 -4.34 14.12 -10.02
N GLY A 3 -3.53 13.82 -8.99
CA GLY A 3 -3.52 14.57 -7.74
C GLY A 3 -3.18 16.06 -7.95
N THR A 4 -3.91 16.94 -7.28
CA THR A 4 -3.80 18.40 -7.45
C THR A 4 -2.40 18.95 -7.18
N THR A 5 -1.67 18.31 -6.26
CA THR A 5 -0.34 18.75 -5.80
C THR A 5 0.83 18.23 -6.65
N THR A 6 0.57 17.39 -7.66
CA THR A 6 1.60 16.84 -8.57
C THR A 6 1.24 17.06 -10.06
N SER A 7 0.44 18.10 -10.33
CA SER A 7 -0.09 18.41 -11.67
C SER A 7 0.99 18.54 -12.75
N LEU A 8 2.17 19.11 -12.43
CA LEU A 8 3.27 19.26 -13.41
C LEU A 8 3.81 17.91 -13.90
N ILE A 9 3.92 16.91 -13.01
CA ILE A 9 4.36 15.55 -13.38
C ILE A 9 3.35 14.95 -14.36
N SER A 10 2.06 15.16 -14.10
CA SER A 10 0.96 14.64 -14.92
C SER A 10 0.97 15.26 -16.33
N VAL A 11 1.18 16.57 -16.41
CA VAL A 11 1.34 17.29 -17.69
C VAL A 11 2.58 16.78 -18.43
N ALA A 12 3.72 16.60 -17.75
CA ALA A 12 4.95 16.13 -18.38
C ALA A 12 4.79 14.72 -18.98
N VAL A 13 4.25 13.76 -18.22
CA VAL A 13 3.97 12.41 -18.71
C VAL A 13 3.00 12.44 -19.89
N THR A 14 1.92 13.23 -19.78
CA THR A 14 0.93 13.34 -20.86
C THR A 14 1.54 13.92 -22.13
N LYS A 15 2.45 14.90 -22.03
CA LYS A 15 3.16 15.45 -23.20
C LYS A 15 4.04 14.40 -23.89
N ILE A 16 4.74 13.57 -23.12
CA ILE A 16 5.57 12.48 -23.66
C ILE A 16 4.69 11.48 -24.42
N ILE A 17 3.56 11.07 -23.83
CA ILE A 17 2.61 10.14 -24.47
C ILE A 17 1.95 10.77 -25.70
N ALA A 18 1.52 12.03 -25.60
CA ALA A 18 0.86 12.74 -26.69
C ALA A 18 1.75 12.81 -27.94
N LYS A 19 3.05 13.09 -27.76
CA LYS A 19 4.02 13.06 -28.87
C LYS A 19 4.04 11.69 -29.57
N VAL A 20 4.07 10.59 -28.81
CA VAL A 20 4.06 9.24 -29.39
C VAL A 20 2.78 8.97 -30.18
N LEU A 21 1.62 9.40 -29.67
CA LEU A 21 0.34 9.24 -30.36
C LEU A 21 0.28 10.06 -31.66
N GLU A 22 0.72 11.32 -31.61
CA GLU A 22 0.77 12.23 -32.75
C GLU A 22 1.72 11.72 -33.84
N ASP A 23 2.93 11.31 -33.46
CA ASP A 23 3.93 10.74 -34.38
C ASP A 23 3.39 9.49 -35.11
N ASN A 24 2.48 8.74 -34.46
CA ASN A 24 1.82 7.54 -35.02
C ASN A 24 0.45 7.82 -35.66
N LYS A 25 0.04 9.10 -35.81
CA LYS A 25 -1.26 9.51 -36.39
C LYS A 25 -2.47 8.91 -35.67
N LEU A 26 -2.35 8.66 -34.37
CA LEU A 26 -3.43 8.18 -33.51
C LEU A 26 -4.14 9.36 -32.84
N PRO A 27 -5.45 9.25 -32.54
CA PRO A 27 -6.16 10.31 -31.83
C PRO A 27 -5.60 10.46 -30.41
N GLY A 28 -5.11 11.66 -30.07
CA GLY A 28 -4.51 11.94 -28.75
C GLY A 28 -5.45 11.68 -27.57
N ALA A 29 -6.77 11.67 -27.82
CA ALA A 29 -7.78 11.38 -26.80
C ALA A 29 -7.69 9.95 -26.20
N ILE A 30 -6.98 9.02 -26.85
CA ILE A 30 -6.65 7.69 -26.29
C ILE A 30 -6.02 7.81 -24.90
N CYS A 31 -5.18 8.83 -24.67
CA CYS A 31 -4.55 9.13 -23.40
C CYS A 31 -4.88 10.56 -22.94
N SER A 32 -6.16 10.82 -22.68
CA SER A 32 -6.63 12.13 -22.22
C SER A 32 -6.21 12.44 -20.78
N LEU A 33 -5.89 13.72 -20.51
CA LEU A 33 -5.63 14.24 -19.16
C LEU A 33 -6.67 15.29 -18.77
N THR A 34 -7.26 15.11 -17.59
CA THR A 34 -8.04 16.13 -16.89
C THR A 34 -7.46 16.33 -15.49
N CYS A 35 -6.81 17.47 -15.28
CA CYS A 35 -6.34 17.90 -13.96
C CYS A 35 -7.50 18.53 -13.19
N GLY A 36 -7.65 18.16 -11.92
CA GLY A 36 -8.72 18.65 -11.06
C GLY A 36 -8.63 18.04 -9.68
N GLY A 37 -9.60 18.35 -8.82
CA GLY A 37 -9.71 17.82 -7.47
C GLY A 37 -10.87 16.84 -7.32
N ALA A 38 -11.41 16.78 -6.11
CA ALA A 38 -12.53 15.90 -5.79
C ALA A 38 -13.75 16.11 -6.69
N ASP A 39 -13.93 17.30 -7.27
CA ASP A 39 -14.95 17.64 -8.26
C ASP A 39 -14.86 16.75 -9.51
N ILE A 40 -13.69 16.73 -10.17
CA ILE A 40 -13.47 15.90 -11.36
C ILE A 40 -13.47 14.41 -11.00
N GLY A 41 -12.85 14.03 -9.88
CA GLY A 41 -12.84 12.64 -9.41
C GLY A 41 -14.25 12.10 -9.14
N THR A 42 -15.11 12.91 -8.52
CA THR A 42 -16.52 12.56 -8.25
C THR A 42 -17.32 12.45 -9.54
N ALA A 43 -17.11 13.36 -10.49
CA ALA A 43 -17.73 13.28 -11.81
C ALA A 43 -17.38 11.95 -12.49
N MET A 44 -16.09 11.57 -12.52
CA MET A 44 -15.65 10.28 -13.08
C MET A 44 -16.25 9.07 -12.36
N ALA A 45 -16.38 9.12 -11.03
CA ALA A 45 -16.97 8.03 -10.25
C ALA A 45 -18.45 7.80 -10.58
N LYS A 46 -19.19 8.87 -10.90
CA LYS A 46 -20.63 8.83 -11.23
C LYS A 46 -20.94 8.67 -12.72
N ASP A 47 -19.95 8.80 -13.60
CA ASP A 47 -20.17 8.82 -15.04
C ASP A 47 -20.30 7.40 -15.62
N GLU A 48 -21.48 7.06 -16.16
CA GLU A 48 -21.75 5.78 -16.81
C GLU A 48 -20.86 5.49 -18.03
N ARG A 49 -20.30 6.54 -18.66
CA ARG A 49 -19.39 6.39 -19.80
C ARG A 49 -18.01 5.88 -19.37
N VAL A 50 -17.67 5.97 -18.08
CA VAL A 50 -16.43 5.42 -17.53
C VAL A 50 -16.64 3.95 -17.17
N ASN A 51 -16.23 3.04 -18.08
CA ASN A 51 -16.47 1.60 -17.93
C ASN A 51 -15.67 0.94 -16.79
N LEU A 52 -14.47 1.45 -16.53
CA LEU A 52 -13.59 1.04 -15.43
C LEU A 52 -12.99 2.29 -14.80
N LEU A 53 -13.08 2.43 -13.48
CA LEU A 53 -12.37 3.44 -12.71
C LEU A 53 -11.29 2.79 -11.85
N SER A 54 -10.02 2.92 -12.26
CA SER A 54 -8.89 2.64 -11.38
C SER A 54 -8.65 3.84 -10.46
N PHE A 55 -8.61 3.60 -9.15
CA PHE A 55 -8.40 4.61 -8.13
C PHE A 55 -7.31 4.18 -7.15
N THR A 56 -6.26 5.00 -7.06
CA THR A 56 -5.20 4.87 -6.05
C THR A 56 -5.29 6.04 -5.08
N GLY A 57 -5.38 5.78 -3.79
CA GLY A 57 -5.50 6.84 -2.79
C GLY A 57 -5.83 6.35 -1.39
N SER A 58 -6.36 7.24 -0.54
CA SER A 58 -6.72 6.84 0.82
C SER A 58 -7.95 5.92 0.82
N THR A 59 -8.00 5.00 1.80
CA THR A 59 -9.17 4.13 2.01
C THR A 59 -10.46 4.93 2.19
N GLN A 60 -10.41 6.09 2.85
CA GLN A 60 -11.58 6.95 3.08
C GLN A 60 -12.19 7.43 1.76
N VAL A 61 -11.38 7.95 0.84
CA VAL A 61 -11.86 8.43 -0.47
C VAL A 61 -12.21 7.25 -1.36
N GLY A 62 -11.38 6.19 -1.35
CA GLY A 62 -11.63 4.97 -2.11
C GLY A 62 -12.97 4.32 -1.80
N LYS A 63 -13.39 4.31 -0.52
CA LYS A 63 -14.72 3.84 -0.12
C LYS A 63 -15.84 4.63 -0.81
N GLN A 64 -15.73 5.96 -0.90
CA GLN A 64 -16.73 6.79 -1.57
C GLN A 64 -16.75 6.54 -3.08
N VAL A 65 -15.57 6.43 -3.69
CA VAL A 65 -15.43 6.10 -5.12
C VAL A 65 -16.06 4.74 -5.41
N ALA A 66 -15.78 3.73 -4.60
CA ALA A 66 -16.32 2.38 -4.73
C ALA A 66 -17.86 2.38 -4.70
N LEU A 67 -18.45 3.06 -3.72
CA LEU A 67 -19.91 3.17 -3.59
C LEU A 67 -20.53 3.86 -4.81
N MET A 68 -19.94 4.96 -5.28
CA MET A 68 -20.46 5.69 -6.45
C MET A 68 -20.35 4.89 -7.75
N VAL A 69 -19.25 4.16 -7.94
CA VAL A 69 -19.09 3.30 -9.12
C VAL A 69 -20.03 2.11 -9.06
N GLN A 70 -20.22 1.52 -7.87
CA GLN A 70 -21.11 0.38 -7.67
C GLN A 70 -22.59 0.76 -7.85
N GLU A 71 -22.99 1.96 -7.43
CA GLU A 71 -24.35 2.51 -7.62
C GLU A 71 -24.80 2.46 -9.09
N ARG A 72 -23.87 2.70 -10.02
CA ARG A 72 -24.10 2.65 -11.47
C ARG A 72 -23.64 1.34 -12.14
N PHE A 73 -23.41 0.28 -11.35
CA PHE A 73 -22.89 -1.02 -11.81
C PHE A 73 -21.60 -0.95 -12.65
N GLY A 74 -20.78 0.08 -12.44
CA GLY A 74 -19.48 0.22 -13.08
C GLY A 74 -18.45 -0.73 -12.48
N ARG A 75 -17.29 -0.88 -13.15
CA ARG A 75 -16.15 -1.60 -12.59
C ARG A 75 -15.20 -0.65 -11.89
N SER A 76 -14.71 -1.04 -10.72
CA SER A 76 -13.65 -0.32 -10.00
C SER A 76 -12.43 -1.22 -9.81
N LEU A 77 -11.26 -0.61 -9.82
CA LEU A 77 -10.01 -1.20 -9.36
C LEU A 77 -9.50 -0.26 -8.26
N LEU A 78 -9.37 -0.77 -7.05
CA LEU A 78 -9.10 0.04 -5.86
C LEU A 78 -7.76 -0.36 -5.25
N GLU A 79 -6.81 0.59 -5.25
CA GLU A 79 -5.49 0.48 -4.61
C GLU A 79 -5.40 1.50 -3.47
N LEU A 80 -5.80 1.06 -2.27
CA LEU A 80 -6.03 1.96 -1.14
C LEU A 80 -4.92 1.88 -0.07
N GLY A 81 -5.25 2.31 1.15
CA GLY A 81 -4.31 2.42 2.25
C GLY A 81 -3.68 1.11 2.70
N GLY A 82 -2.48 1.22 3.27
CA GLY A 82 -1.70 0.10 3.82
C GLY A 82 -1.26 0.36 5.26
N ASN A 83 -1.36 -0.66 6.12
CA ASN A 83 -0.81 -0.64 7.48
C ASN A 83 0.12 -1.85 7.69
N ASN A 84 1.19 -1.85 6.91
CA ASN A 84 2.03 -3.00 6.64
C ASN A 84 2.91 -3.34 7.83
N ALA A 85 3.06 -4.64 8.08
CA ALA A 85 3.83 -5.16 9.19
C ALA A 85 5.08 -5.92 8.74
N ILE A 86 6.15 -5.75 9.51
CA ILE A 86 7.29 -6.65 9.53
C ILE A 86 7.25 -7.44 10.85
N ILE A 87 7.44 -8.75 10.78
CA ILE A 87 7.56 -9.63 11.94
C ILE A 87 8.95 -10.25 11.94
N ALA A 88 9.74 -10.06 12.99
CA ALA A 88 11.03 -10.72 13.15
C ALA A 88 10.97 -11.73 14.30
N PHE A 89 11.17 -13.01 13.95
CA PHE A 89 11.23 -14.12 14.90
C PHE A 89 12.61 -14.24 15.55
N GLU A 90 12.72 -15.05 16.61
CA GLU A 90 13.98 -15.24 17.35
C GLU A 90 15.14 -15.76 16.48
N ASP A 91 14.84 -16.50 15.43
CA ASP A 91 15.81 -17.10 14.50
C ASP A 91 16.13 -16.18 13.30
N ALA A 92 15.56 -14.98 13.27
CA ALA A 92 15.78 -14.01 12.21
C ALA A 92 17.25 -13.57 12.14
N ASP A 93 17.74 -13.36 10.92
CA ASP A 93 19.03 -12.70 10.74
C ASP A 93 18.91 -11.21 11.05
N LEU A 94 19.37 -10.80 12.23
CA LEU A 94 19.28 -9.41 12.66
C LEU A 94 20.12 -8.45 11.80
N SER A 95 21.16 -8.95 11.12
CA SER A 95 21.94 -8.15 10.16
C SER A 95 21.13 -7.81 8.91
N LEU A 96 20.13 -8.62 8.58
CA LEU A 96 19.18 -8.39 7.50
C LEU A 96 17.94 -7.60 7.98
N VAL A 97 17.40 -7.92 9.16
CA VAL A 97 16.19 -7.30 9.72
C VAL A 97 16.37 -5.79 9.89
N VAL A 98 17.46 -5.35 10.54
CA VAL A 98 17.67 -3.94 10.89
C VAL A 98 17.70 -3.02 9.66
N PRO A 99 18.54 -3.26 8.63
CA PRO A 99 18.52 -2.42 7.43
C PRO A 99 17.20 -2.53 6.66
N SER A 100 16.60 -3.73 6.58
CA SER A 100 15.31 -3.93 5.90
C SER A 100 14.19 -3.11 6.54
N ALA A 101 14.06 -3.17 7.87
CA ALA A 101 13.08 -2.42 8.63
C ALA A 101 13.32 -0.91 8.53
N LEU A 102 14.58 -0.46 8.62
CA LEU A 102 14.93 0.95 8.45
C LEU A 102 14.47 1.47 7.08
N PHE A 103 14.91 0.84 5.98
CA PHE A 103 14.59 1.32 4.64
C PHE A 103 13.09 1.27 4.33
N ALA A 104 12.39 0.24 4.82
CA ALA A 104 10.96 0.10 4.62
C ALA A 104 10.13 1.12 5.41
N ALA A 105 10.61 1.53 6.58
CA ALA A 105 9.93 2.52 7.43
C ALA A 105 10.23 3.97 6.99
N VAL A 106 11.49 4.29 6.67
CA VAL A 106 11.93 5.67 6.42
C VAL A 106 12.00 6.04 4.95
N GLY A 107 12.08 5.06 4.04
CA GLY A 107 12.12 5.27 2.61
C GLY A 107 10.95 6.13 2.13
N THR A 108 11.23 7.12 1.29
CA THR A 108 10.22 8.09 0.82
C THR A 108 9.52 8.83 1.96
N ALA A 109 10.22 9.03 3.09
CA ALA A 109 9.70 9.63 4.32
C ALA A 109 8.41 8.96 4.83
N GLY A 110 8.29 7.64 4.67
CA GLY A 110 7.14 6.86 5.13
C GLY A 110 5.86 7.04 4.31
N GLN A 111 5.99 7.60 3.10
CA GLN A 111 4.88 7.95 2.20
C GLN A 111 4.74 6.95 1.03
N ARG A 112 5.05 5.67 1.28
CA ARG A 112 4.65 4.59 0.37
C ARG A 112 3.39 3.93 0.93
N CYS A 113 2.50 3.46 0.06
CA CYS A 113 1.44 2.55 0.50
C CYS A 113 2.02 1.29 1.16
N THR A 114 3.20 0.84 0.72
CA THR A 114 3.95 -0.32 1.24
C THR A 114 4.93 -0.01 2.38
N THR A 115 4.94 1.21 2.94
CA THR A 115 5.81 1.56 4.08
C THR A 115 5.55 0.63 5.27
N ALA A 116 6.61 0.14 5.91
CA ALA A 116 6.49 -0.61 7.16
C ALA A 116 6.08 0.35 8.28
N ARG A 117 4.88 0.14 8.85
CA ARG A 117 4.33 0.98 9.92
C ARG A 117 4.31 0.26 11.28
N ARG A 118 4.23 -1.06 11.24
CA ARG A 118 4.24 -1.94 12.42
C ARG A 118 5.43 -2.88 12.34
N LEU A 119 6.18 -3.00 13.43
CA LEU A 119 7.30 -3.92 13.58
C LEU A 119 7.06 -4.79 14.81
N PHE A 120 6.78 -6.06 14.59
CA PHE A 120 6.66 -7.06 15.64
C PHE A 120 8.00 -7.76 15.81
N LEU A 121 8.52 -7.75 17.03
CA LEU A 121 9.80 -8.37 17.38
C LEU A 121 9.56 -9.41 18.46
N HIS A 122 10.14 -10.59 18.28
CA HIS A 122 10.08 -11.61 19.31
C HIS A 122 10.74 -11.08 20.60
N GLU A 123 10.17 -11.42 21.76
CA GLU A 123 10.57 -10.87 23.06
C GLU A 123 12.08 -11.02 23.34
N SER A 124 12.69 -12.11 22.87
CA SER A 124 14.12 -12.40 23.04
C SER A 124 15.06 -11.46 22.26
N ILE A 125 14.60 -10.82 21.18
CA ILE A 125 15.42 -9.95 20.32
C ILE A 125 14.97 -8.49 20.30
N HIS A 126 13.80 -8.18 20.88
CA HIS A 126 13.17 -6.87 20.78
C HIS A 126 14.11 -5.72 21.17
N ASP A 127 14.69 -5.78 22.37
CA ASP A 127 15.48 -4.66 22.90
C ASP A 127 16.79 -4.47 22.11
N GLU A 128 17.41 -5.54 21.61
CA GLU A 128 18.58 -5.46 20.74
C GLU A 128 18.24 -4.77 19.42
N VAL A 129 17.18 -5.22 18.75
CA VAL A 129 16.76 -4.69 17.46
C VAL A 129 16.35 -3.23 17.56
N VAL A 130 15.58 -2.84 18.60
CA VAL A 130 15.23 -1.43 18.86
C VAL A 130 16.49 -0.58 19.04
N ASN A 131 17.47 -1.04 19.81
CA ASN A 131 18.72 -0.32 20.01
C ASN A 131 19.53 -0.15 18.71
N ARG A 132 19.58 -1.20 17.88
CA ARG A 132 20.26 -1.14 16.57
C ARG A 132 19.52 -0.22 15.60
N LEU A 133 18.20 -0.24 15.57
CA LEU A 133 17.38 0.68 14.77
C LEU A 133 17.61 2.13 15.19
N LYS A 134 17.61 2.46 16.49
CA LYS A 134 17.92 3.81 16.98
C LYS A 134 19.28 4.31 16.48
N LYS A 135 20.31 3.47 16.57
CA LYS A 135 21.67 3.79 16.08
C LYS A 135 21.71 3.99 14.57
N ALA A 136 20.93 3.21 13.82
CA ALA A 136 20.86 3.32 12.36
C ALA A 136 20.05 4.55 11.92
N TYR A 137 18.96 4.89 12.61
CA TYR A 137 18.15 6.09 12.37
C TYR A 137 18.97 7.38 12.55
N ALA A 138 19.88 7.40 13.53
CA ALA A 138 20.80 8.53 13.77
C ALA A 138 21.77 8.79 12.59
N GLN A 139 21.95 7.83 11.68
CA GLN A 139 22.84 7.96 10.53
C GLN A 139 22.11 8.38 9.24
N ILE A 140 20.78 8.55 9.29
CA ILE A 140 19.97 8.95 8.13
C ILE A 140 20.37 10.35 7.69
N ARG A 141 20.83 10.46 6.44
CA ARG A 141 21.21 11.74 5.82
C ARG A 141 19.97 12.45 5.29
N VAL A 142 19.52 13.45 6.04
CA VAL A 142 18.34 14.27 5.72
C VAL A 142 18.75 15.51 4.94
N GLY A 143 18.11 15.76 3.80
CA GLY A 143 18.42 16.93 2.99
C GLY A 143 17.52 17.09 1.79
N ASN A 144 17.98 17.93 0.86
CA ASN A 144 17.28 18.19 -0.38
C ASN A 144 17.23 16.91 -1.23
N PRO A 145 16.05 16.43 -1.69
CA PRO A 145 15.93 15.15 -2.37
C PRO A 145 16.71 15.02 -3.70
N TRP A 146 17.25 16.12 -4.25
CA TRP A 146 18.10 16.09 -5.46
C TRP A 146 19.59 15.86 -5.14
N ASP A 147 20.00 15.99 -3.88
CA ASP A 147 21.41 15.81 -3.49
C ASP A 147 21.74 14.31 -3.42
N SER A 148 22.82 13.89 -4.07
CA SER A 148 23.17 12.47 -4.27
C SER A 148 23.38 11.65 -2.99
N ASN A 149 23.74 12.31 -1.88
CA ASN A 149 23.97 11.66 -0.60
C ASN A 149 22.73 11.63 0.30
N VAL A 150 21.62 12.27 -0.08
CA VAL A 150 20.41 12.34 0.75
C VAL A 150 19.62 11.04 0.66
N LEU A 151 19.21 10.53 1.82
CA LEU A 151 18.37 9.33 1.92
C LEU A 151 16.93 9.65 2.35
N TYR A 152 16.69 10.85 2.87
CA TYR A 152 15.42 11.23 3.48
C TYR A 152 15.07 12.69 3.17
N GLY A 153 13.95 12.86 2.47
CA GLY A 153 13.39 14.15 2.07
C GLY A 153 12.24 14.61 2.97
N PRO A 154 11.52 15.67 2.57
CA PRO A 154 10.39 16.20 3.32
C PRO A 154 9.12 15.34 3.16
N LEU A 155 8.16 15.53 4.06
CA LEU A 155 6.77 15.14 3.79
C LEU A 155 6.20 15.97 2.63
N HIS A 156 5.19 15.44 1.97
CA HIS A 156 4.63 16.06 0.77
C HIS A 156 3.96 17.41 1.07
N THR A 157 3.26 17.52 2.21
CA THR A 157 2.47 18.72 2.55
C THR A 157 2.61 19.10 4.03
N LYS A 158 2.24 20.36 4.36
CA LYS A 158 2.14 20.83 5.75
C LYS A 158 1.05 20.06 6.53
N GLN A 159 -0.02 19.66 5.86
CA GLN A 159 -1.08 18.84 6.44
C GLN A 159 -0.52 17.49 6.90
N ALA A 160 0.39 16.88 6.13
CA ALA A 160 1.07 15.65 6.55
C ALA A 160 1.94 15.86 7.80
N VAL A 161 2.59 17.01 7.96
CA VAL A 161 3.32 17.37 9.19
C VAL A 161 2.37 17.45 10.39
N ASN A 162 1.20 18.07 10.23
CA ASN A 162 0.20 18.15 11.31
C ASN A 162 -0.36 16.77 11.67
N MET A 163 -0.61 15.90 10.69
CA MET A 163 -1.03 14.51 10.93
C MET A 163 0.04 13.72 11.66
N PHE A 164 1.31 13.88 11.28
CA PHE A 164 2.46 13.29 11.97
C PHE A 164 2.48 13.70 13.46
N LEU A 165 2.41 15.00 13.75
CA LEU A 165 2.40 15.49 15.13
C LEU A 165 1.21 14.94 15.93
N GLY A 166 0.02 14.96 15.34
CA GLY A 166 -1.19 14.41 15.96
C GLY A 166 -1.04 12.92 16.29
N ALA A 167 -0.47 12.13 15.38
CA ALA A 167 -0.24 10.71 15.57
C ALA A 167 0.82 10.40 16.65
N VAL A 168 1.89 11.19 16.71
CA VAL A 168 2.91 11.08 17.77
C VAL A 168 2.29 11.38 19.14
N GLU A 169 1.47 12.42 19.26
CA GLU A 169 0.80 12.75 20.52
C GLU A 169 -0.27 11.72 20.91
N ALA A 170 -1.03 11.20 19.96
CA ALA A 170 -1.97 10.10 20.21
C ALA A 170 -1.23 8.85 20.72
N ALA A 171 -0.09 8.50 20.10
CA ALA A 171 0.73 7.38 20.55
C ALA A 171 1.22 7.54 21.99
N LYS A 172 1.66 8.74 22.39
CA LYS A 172 2.03 9.01 23.80
C LYS A 172 0.83 8.85 24.74
N LYS A 173 -0.33 9.37 24.37
CA LYS A 173 -1.57 9.27 25.17
C LYS A 173 -2.05 7.82 25.35
N GLU A 174 -1.81 6.97 24.36
CA GLU A 174 -2.14 5.55 24.40
C GLU A 174 -1.06 4.69 25.09
N GLY A 175 -0.07 5.31 25.76
CA GLY A 175 0.97 4.63 26.55
C GLY A 175 2.28 4.34 25.80
N GLY A 176 2.38 4.79 24.55
CA GLY A 176 3.59 4.64 23.73
C GLY A 176 4.74 5.54 24.21
N THR A 177 5.95 5.02 24.12
CA THR A 177 7.19 5.76 24.36
C THR A 177 7.88 6.06 23.03
N VAL A 178 8.13 7.33 22.75
CA VAL A 178 8.94 7.75 21.59
C VAL A 178 10.42 7.50 21.91
N VAL A 179 11.04 6.51 21.29
CA VAL A 179 12.44 6.13 21.55
C VAL A 179 13.44 6.77 20.58
N TYR A 180 12.94 7.34 19.48
CA TYR A 180 13.70 8.16 18.53
C TYR A 180 12.74 9.09 17.77
N GLY A 181 13.18 10.31 17.46
CA GLY A 181 12.45 11.25 16.62
C GLY A 181 11.27 11.94 17.31
N GLY A 182 10.16 12.10 16.58
CA GLY A 182 8.88 12.63 17.08
C GLY A 182 8.70 14.14 16.94
N LYS A 183 9.65 14.86 16.33
CA LYS A 183 9.60 16.33 16.22
C LYS A 183 9.63 16.80 14.76
N VAL A 184 9.14 18.01 14.54
CA VAL A 184 9.40 18.76 13.30
C VAL A 184 10.87 19.20 13.33
N MET A 185 11.56 19.10 12.21
CA MET A 185 12.94 19.59 12.10
C MET A 185 12.94 21.11 11.92
N ASP A 186 13.78 21.81 12.67
CA ASP A 186 13.96 23.26 12.53
C ASP A 186 14.76 23.62 11.26
N ARG A 187 14.07 23.53 10.11
CA ARG A 187 14.61 23.81 8.79
C ARG A 187 13.50 24.13 7.79
N PRO A 188 13.82 24.78 6.65
CA PRO A 188 12.84 25.02 5.60
C PRO A 188 12.28 23.72 4.99
N GLY A 189 10.99 23.73 4.64
CA GLY A 189 10.28 22.58 4.07
C GLY A 189 9.49 21.79 5.12
N ASN A 190 8.84 20.71 4.69
CA ASN A 190 7.97 19.90 5.54
C ASN A 190 8.74 18.73 6.20
N TYR A 191 9.87 19.03 6.84
CA TYR A 191 10.74 17.99 7.40
C TYR A 191 10.33 17.58 8.82
N VAL A 192 10.21 16.28 9.05
CA VAL A 192 9.98 15.68 10.37
C VAL A 192 11.01 14.61 10.64
N GLU A 193 11.32 14.37 11.91
CA GLU A 193 12.17 13.26 12.33
C GLU A 193 11.47 11.91 12.07
N PRO A 194 12.12 10.95 11.38
CA PRO A 194 11.57 9.59 11.33
C PRO A 194 11.49 9.07 12.77
N THR A 195 10.38 8.45 13.12
CA THR A 195 9.99 8.23 14.51
C THR A 195 9.82 6.75 14.82
N ILE A 196 10.32 6.33 15.99
CA ILE A 196 10.12 4.98 16.51
C ILE A 196 9.36 5.08 17.83
N VAL A 197 8.27 4.33 17.96
CA VAL A 197 7.45 4.25 19.16
C VAL A 197 7.40 2.82 19.67
N THR A 198 7.70 2.60 20.95
CA THR A 198 7.60 1.30 21.63
C THR A 198 6.52 1.33 22.71
N GLY A 199 6.07 0.18 23.19
CA GLY A 199 5.25 0.07 24.41
C GLY A 199 3.75 0.30 24.22
N LEU A 200 3.29 0.56 22.99
CA LEU A 200 1.88 0.49 22.66
C LEU A 200 1.37 -0.96 22.70
N ALA A 201 0.11 -1.15 23.08
CA ALA A 201 -0.60 -2.39 22.80
C ALA A 201 -0.78 -2.56 21.29
N HIS A 202 -0.76 -3.80 20.80
CA HIS A 202 -0.91 -4.09 19.36
C HIS A 202 -2.25 -3.54 18.79
N ASN A 203 -3.28 -3.51 19.63
CA ASN A 203 -4.62 -3.01 19.33
C ASN A 203 -4.85 -1.53 19.70
N ALA A 204 -3.78 -0.77 19.97
CA ALA A 204 -3.86 0.68 20.11
C ALA A 204 -4.50 1.30 18.85
N SER A 205 -5.45 2.21 19.05
CA SER A 205 -6.23 2.82 17.97
C SER A 205 -5.33 3.50 16.94
N ILE A 206 -4.30 4.20 17.43
CA ILE A 206 -3.33 4.87 16.55
C ILE A 206 -2.46 3.88 15.77
N ALA A 207 -2.17 2.70 16.33
CA ALA A 207 -1.41 1.65 15.64
C ALA A 207 -2.22 0.96 14.54
N HIS A 208 -3.55 0.94 14.66
CA HIS A 208 -4.46 0.41 13.64
C HIS A 208 -4.76 1.41 12.52
N THR A 209 -4.49 2.70 12.76
CA THR A 209 -4.76 3.79 11.82
C THR A 209 -3.56 4.01 10.88
N GLU A 210 -3.82 4.08 9.57
CA GLU A 210 -2.79 4.54 8.63
C GLU A 210 -2.57 6.04 8.80
N THR A 211 -1.45 6.42 9.41
CA THR A 211 -0.89 7.76 9.29
C THR A 211 0.17 7.72 8.21
N PHE A 212 -0.02 8.51 7.14
CA PHE A 212 0.88 8.54 5.98
C PHE A 212 2.16 9.37 6.25
N ALA A 213 2.91 8.94 7.26
CA ALA A 213 4.10 9.59 7.80
C ALA A 213 5.09 8.53 8.33
N PRO A 214 6.36 8.88 8.62
CA PRO A 214 7.42 7.95 8.98
C PRO A 214 7.40 7.67 10.49
N ILE A 215 6.34 7.00 10.94
CA ILE A 215 6.19 6.52 12.32
C ILE A 215 6.18 4.99 12.29
N LEU A 216 7.13 4.38 12.99
CA LEU A 216 7.23 2.94 13.17
C LEU A 216 6.80 2.56 14.59
N TYR A 217 5.69 1.84 14.71
CA TYR A 217 5.22 1.28 15.97
C TYR A 217 5.85 -0.10 16.18
N VAL A 218 6.48 -0.31 17.33
CA VAL A 218 7.22 -1.53 17.66
C VAL A 218 6.54 -2.28 18.80
N PHE A 219 6.31 -3.57 18.59
CA PHE A 219 5.57 -4.45 19.49
C PHE A 219 6.41 -5.67 19.87
N LYS A 220 6.24 -6.17 21.09
CA LYS A 220 6.77 -7.47 21.54
C LYS A 220 5.74 -8.55 21.27
N PHE A 221 6.18 -9.70 20.77
CA PHE A 221 5.39 -10.92 20.70
C PHE A 221 6.23 -12.11 21.18
N LYS A 222 5.57 -13.24 21.43
CA LYS A 222 6.20 -14.50 21.84
C LYS A 222 5.80 -15.65 20.93
N ASN A 223 4.51 -15.77 20.62
CA ASN A 223 3.99 -16.92 19.88
C ASN A 223 3.78 -16.61 18.40
N GLU A 224 3.86 -17.63 17.55
CA GLU A 224 3.60 -17.47 16.11
C GLU A 224 2.13 -17.14 15.82
N ASP A 225 1.20 -17.86 16.45
CA ASP A 225 -0.23 -17.71 16.18
C ASP A 225 -0.75 -16.31 16.56
N GLU A 226 -0.29 -15.76 17.69
CA GLU A 226 -0.70 -14.42 18.13
C GLU A 226 -0.18 -13.34 17.18
N VAL A 227 1.07 -13.43 16.72
CA VAL A 227 1.64 -12.38 15.86
C VAL A 227 1.09 -12.44 14.44
N PHE A 228 0.71 -13.62 13.94
CA PHE A 228 -0.05 -13.74 12.70
C PHE A 228 -1.44 -13.12 12.85
N ALA A 229 -2.12 -13.37 13.98
CA ALA A 229 -3.40 -12.72 14.27
C ALA A 229 -3.25 -11.18 14.35
N TRP A 230 -2.18 -10.66 14.96
CA TRP A 230 -1.91 -9.23 15.04
C TRP A 230 -1.50 -8.60 13.71
N ASN A 231 -0.86 -9.34 12.80
CA ASN A 231 -0.71 -8.85 11.42
C ASN A 231 -2.08 -8.59 10.79
N ASN A 232 -3.00 -9.54 11.00
CA ASN A 232 -4.29 -9.65 10.34
C ASN A 232 -5.40 -8.79 11.00
N GLU A 233 -5.25 -8.35 12.25
CA GLU A 233 -6.31 -7.66 13.00
C GLU A 233 -6.66 -6.25 12.48
N VAL A 234 -5.74 -5.62 11.74
CA VAL A 234 -5.99 -4.29 11.17
C VAL A 234 -6.92 -4.39 9.95
N LYS A 235 -7.58 -3.28 9.63
CA LYS A 235 -8.53 -3.23 8.52
C LYS A 235 -7.87 -3.29 7.13
N GLN A 236 -6.64 -2.83 7.01
CA GLN A 236 -5.84 -2.86 5.78
C GLN A 236 -5.30 -4.27 5.51
N GLY A 237 -4.90 -4.55 4.27
CA GLY A 237 -4.40 -5.85 3.84
C GLY A 237 -3.48 -5.76 2.62
N LEU A 238 -2.58 -4.76 2.57
CA LEU A 238 -1.71 -4.54 1.42
C LEU A 238 -0.49 -5.48 1.43
N SER A 239 0.47 -5.23 2.32
CA SER A 239 1.74 -5.95 2.36
C SER A 239 2.12 -6.37 3.76
N SER A 240 2.85 -7.48 3.85
CA SER A 240 3.27 -8.10 5.10
C SER A 240 4.57 -8.85 4.89
N SER A 241 5.40 -8.96 5.94
CA SER A 241 6.69 -9.64 5.84
C SER A 241 7.05 -10.36 7.13
N ILE A 242 7.56 -11.58 7.02
CA ILE A 242 8.23 -12.26 8.13
C ILE A 242 9.73 -12.36 7.88
N PHE A 243 10.52 -12.33 8.94
CA PHE A 243 11.94 -12.65 8.94
C PHE A 243 12.17 -13.84 9.86
N THR A 244 12.63 -14.95 9.28
CA THR A 244 12.83 -16.24 9.96
C THR A 244 13.67 -17.16 9.06
N LYS A 245 14.26 -18.21 9.64
CA LYS A 245 14.93 -19.31 8.95
C LYS A 245 14.13 -20.61 9.05
N ASP A 246 13.08 -20.65 9.87
CA ASP A 246 12.20 -21.79 10.03
C ASP A 246 11.38 -22.05 8.76
N LEU A 247 11.63 -23.19 8.12
CA LEU A 247 10.99 -23.59 6.87
C LEU A 247 9.48 -23.82 7.05
N GLY A 248 9.05 -24.41 8.16
CA GLY A 248 7.65 -24.69 8.41
C GLY A 248 6.84 -23.41 8.56
N ARG A 249 7.39 -22.43 9.30
CA ARG A 249 6.81 -21.11 9.52
C ARG A 249 6.64 -20.34 8.22
N ILE A 250 7.63 -20.43 7.32
CA ILE A 250 7.55 -19.84 5.98
C ILE A 250 6.29 -20.33 5.24
N PHE A 251 6.07 -21.64 5.18
CA PHE A 251 4.89 -22.17 4.48
C PHE A 251 3.59 -21.96 5.24
N ARG A 252 3.60 -21.88 6.58
CA ARG A 252 2.40 -21.51 7.36
C ARG A 252 2.01 -20.04 7.11
N TRP A 253 2.99 -19.15 7.02
CA TRP A 253 2.80 -17.73 6.71
C TRP A 253 2.23 -17.48 5.30
N LEU A 254 2.69 -18.25 4.32
CA LEU A 254 2.18 -18.22 2.95
C LEU A 254 0.86 -19.00 2.78
N GLY A 255 0.55 -19.87 3.75
CA GLY A 255 -0.61 -20.76 3.73
C GLY A 255 -1.90 -20.07 4.19
N PRO A 256 -3.01 -20.81 4.20
CA PRO A 256 -4.35 -20.26 4.44
C PRO A 256 -4.59 -19.75 5.87
N LYS A 257 -3.66 -20.00 6.80
CA LYS A 257 -3.72 -19.54 8.20
C LYS A 257 -2.65 -18.50 8.53
N GLY A 258 -1.89 -18.06 7.53
CA GLY A 258 -0.83 -17.07 7.66
C GLY A 258 -1.33 -15.65 7.42
N SER A 259 -0.59 -14.90 6.60
CA SER A 259 -0.97 -13.53 6.25
C SER A 259 -2.24 -13.46 5.42
N ASP A 260 -3.04 -12.44 5.65
CA ASP A 260 -4.22 -12.10 4.84
C ASP A 260 -4.01 -10.88 3.93
N CYS A 261 -2.75 -10.50 3.70
CA CYS A 261 -2.37 -9.42 2.78
C CYS A 261 -2.28 -9.89 1.33
N GLY A 262 -2.37 -8.96 0.38
CA GLY A 262 -2.15 -9.26 -1.04
C GLY A 262 -0.67 -9.52 -1.39
N ILE A 263 0.26 -8.91 -0.66
CA ILE A 263 1.71 -9.15 -0.75
C ILE A 263 2.19 -9.82 0.54
N VAL A 264 2.77 -11.01 0.39
CA VAL A 264 3.19 -11.86 1.51
C VAL A 264 4.64 -12.25 1.32
N ASN A 265 5.53 -11.57 2.04
CA ASN A 265 6.97 -11.66 1.85
C ASN A 265 7.67 -12.45 2.96
N VAL A 266 8.84 -13.00 2.63
CA VAL A 266 9.74 -13.71 3.55
C VAL A 266 11.16 -13.18 3.35
N ASN A 267 11.81 -12.73 4.43
CA ASN A 267 13.18 -12.22 4.47
C ASN A 267 13.47 -11.05 3.49
N ILE A 268 12.43 -10.35 3.06
CA ILE A 268 12.46 -9.08 2.31
C ILE A 268 11.35 -8.19 2.89
N PRO A 269 11.54 -6.86 3.03
CA PRO A 269 10.55 -6.02 3.69
C PRO A 269 9.27 -5.83 2.85
N THR A 270 8.32 -5.10 3.42
CA THR A 270 6.97 -4.85 2.88
C THR A 270 6.95 -4.15 1.52
N SER A 271 8.04 -3.48 1.13
CA SER A 271 8.19 -2.86 -0.20
C SER A 271 8.72 -3.81 -1.28
N GLY A 272 9.02 -5.08 -0.95
CA GLY A 272 9.47 -6.07 -1.93
C GLY A 272 8.32 -6.48 -2.86
N ALA A 273 8.29 -5.90 -4.06
CA ALA A 273 7.37 -6.22 -5.14
C ALA A 273 8.03 -5.87 -6.49
N GLU A 274 7.59 -6.52 -7.56
CA GLU A 274 8.18 -6.36 -8.90
C GLU A 274 7.11 -6.42 -10.00
N ILE A 275 7.46 -5.95 -11.21
CA ILE A 275 6.52 -5.78 -12.33
C ILE A 275 5.82 -7.09 -12.72
N GLY A 276 6.50 -8.23 -12.62
CA GLY A 276 5.94 -9.54 -12.98
C GLY A 276 4.79 -10.01 -12.07
N GLY A 277 4.71 -9.49 -10.85
CA GLY A 277 3.67 -9.83 -9.88
C GLY A 277 2.41 -8.97 -9.99
N ALA A 278 1.27 -9.52 -9.58
CA ALA A 278 0.07 -8.72 -9.37
C ALA A 278 0.23 -7.89 -8.09
N PHE A 279 0.34 -6.57 -8.23
CA PHE A 279 0.47 -5.65 -7.10
C PHE A 279 -0.91 -5.26 -6.58
N GLY A 280 -1.15 -5.36 -5.28
CA GLY A 280 -2.36 -4.85 -4.64
C GLY A 280 -2.67 -5.56 -3.33
N GLY A 281 -3.82 -5.27 -2.73
CA GLY A 281 -4.15 -5.75 -1.39
C GLY A 281 -5.61 -6.15 -1.17
N GLU A 282 -5.85 -6.73 0.00
CA GLU A 282 -7.14 -7.25 0.45
C GLU A 282 -7.83 -6.30 1.44
N LYS A 283 -9.02 -6.69 1.90
CA LYS A 283 -9.81 -5.95 2.92
C LYS A 283 -10.03 -4.49 2.53
N HIS A 284 -9.71 -3.54 3.42
CA HIS A 284 -9.85 -2.11 3.18
C HIS A 284 -8.78 -1.52 2.24
N THR A 285 -7.83 -2.34 1.77
CA THR A 285 -6.94 -1.95 0.66
C THR A 285 -7.66 -2.02 -0.69
N GLY A 286 -8.79 -2.74 -0.79
CA GLY A 286 -9.77 -2.56 -1.87
C GLY A 286 -9.87 -3.70 -2.89
N GLY A 287 -8.97 -4.68 -2.87
CA GLY A 287 -9.06 -5.89 -3.71
C GLY A 287 -8.56 -5.72 -5.15
N GLY A 288 -8.18 -4.50 -5.57
CA GLY A 288 -7.59 -4.25 -6.89
C GLY A 288 -6.28 -5.01 -7.08
N ARG A 289 -5.90 -5.20 -8.35
CA ARG A 289 -4.55 -5.65 -8.73
C ARG A 289 -4.03 -4.92 -9.96
N GLU A 290 -2.76 -4.54 -9.95
CA GLU A 290 -2.08 -3.85 -11.04
C GLU A 290 -0.82 -4.60 -11.51
N SER A 291 -0.27 -4.17 -12.64
CA SER A 291 0.97 -4.69 -13.24
C SER A 291 0.87 -6.13 -13.79
N GLY A 292 1.42 -7.13 -13.11
CA GLY A 292 1.73 -8.44 -13.67
C GLY A 292 0.65 -9.50 -13.54
N SER A 293 1.05 -10.76 -13.66
CA SER A 293 0.14 -11.92 -13.71
C SER A 293 -0.97 -11.74 -14.75
N ASP A 294 -2.22 -11.92 -14.36
CA ASP A 294 -3.42 -11.73 -15.16
C ASP A 294 -4.22 -10.48 -14.77
N ALA A 295 -3.57 -9.49 -14.14
CA ALA A 295 -4.19 -8.22 -13.75
C ALA A 295 -4.89 -7.51 -14.93
N TRP A 296 -4.36 -7.69 -16.15
CA TRP A 296 -4.95 -7.21 -17.41
C TRP A 296 -6.41 -7.63 -17.60
N LYS A 297 -6.86 -8.76 -17.01
CA LYS A 297 -8.25 -9.23 -17.10
C LYS A 297 -9.26 -8.22 -16.53
N GLN A 298 -8.86 -7.40 -15.56
CA GLN A 298 -9.73 -6.35 -14.99
C GLN A 298 -10.05 -5.24 -16.02
N TYR A 299 -9.15 -5.02 -16.97
CA TYR A 299 -9.27 -4.03 -18.04
C TYR A 299 -10.06 -4.54 -19.26
N MET A 300 -10.54 -5.80 -19.23
CA MET A 300 -11.28 -6.44 -20.32
C MET A 300 -12.62 -7.01 -19.83
N ARG A 301 -13.53 -7.38 -20.73
CA ARG A 301 -14.76 -8.12 -20.40
C ARG A 301 -14.66 -9.56 -20.89
N ARG A 302 -15.10 -10.52 -20.07
CA ARG A 302 -15.18 -11.93 -20.46
C ARG A 302 -16.49 -12.18 -21.23
N SER A 303 -16.45 -13.02 -22.27
CA SER A 303 -17.62 -13.55 -22.95
C SER A 303 -17.46 -15.06 -23.17
N THR A 304 -18.48 -15.83 -22.85
CA THR A 304 -18.56 -17.27 -23.17
C THR A 304 -19.37 -17.40 -24.47
N CYS A 305 -18.75 -17.90 -25.54
CA CYS A 305 -19.35 -17.92 -26.87
C CYS A 305 -19.61 -19.36 -27.32
N THR A 306 -20.87 -19.72 -27.53
CA THR A 306 -21.25 -21.00 -28.13
C THR A 306 -21.69 -20.76 -29.57
N ILE A 307 -21.05 -21.44 -30.53
CA ILE A 307 -21.38 -21.36 -31.95
C ILE A 307 -21.85 -22.74 -32.40
N ASN A 308 -23.16 -22.93 -32.57
CA ASN A 308 -23.69 -24.13 -33.21
C ASN A 308 -23.63 -23.95 -34.74
N TYR A 309 -22.74 -24.68 -35.39
CA TYR A 309 -22.58 -24.71 -36.86
C TYR A 309 -23.24 -25.94 -37.50
N SER A 310 -23.95 -26.76 -36.74
CA SER A 310 -24.66 -27.94 -37.24
C SER A 310 -26.01 -27.56 -37.88
N LYS A 311 -26.64 -28.53 -38.54
CA LYS A 311 -28.06 -28.46 -38.91
C LYS A 311 -28.96 -29.11 -37.86
N ASP A 312 -28.39 -29.53 -36.73
CA ASP A 312 -29.10 -30.27 -35.70
C ASP A 312 -30.09 -29.33 -35.02
N LEU A 313 -31.34 -29.77 -34.94
CA LEU A 313 -32.37 -29.08 -34.20
C LEU A 313 -32.38 -29.57 -32.74
N PRO A 314 -32.69 -28.70 -31.78
CA PRO A 314 -32.93 -29.15 -30.41
C PRO A 314 -34.12 -30.12 -30.37
N LEU A 315 -34.12 -31.03 -29.41
CA LEU A 315 -35.22 -31.96 -29.19
C LEU A 315 -36.52 -31.20 -28.92
N ALA A 316 -37.59 -31.58 -29.62
CA ALA A 316 -38.88 -30.91 -29.57
C ALA A 316 -39.74 -31.21 -28.33
N GLN A 317 -39.28 -32.10 -27.44
CA GLN A 317 -39.93 -32.43 -26.16
C GLN A 317 -41.44 -32.76 -26.29
N GLY A 318 -41.82 -33.55 -27.31
CA GLY A 318 -43.20 -33.97 -27.54
C GLY A 318 -44.05 -33.01 -28.40
N ILE A 319 -43.48 -31.88 -28.83
CA ILE A 319 -44.15 -30.91 -29.72
C ILE A 319 -43.81 -31.23 -31.18
N LYS A 320 -44.80 -31.11 -32.09
CA LYS A 320 -44.59 -31.22 -33.54
C LYS A 320 -44.47 -29.83 -34.15
N PHE A 321 -43.34 -29.53 -34.78
CA PHE A 321 -43.06 -28.25 -35.45
C PHE A 321 -43.33 -28.29 -36.97
N GLN A 322 -43.86 -29.42 -37.47
CA GLN A 322 -44.34 -29.67 -38.84
C GLN A 322 -45.57 -30.59 -38.77
#